data_AF-A0A5N6NX66-F1
#
_entry.id   AF-A0A5N6NX66-F1
#
_cell.length_a   1.000
_cell.length_b   1.000
_cell.length_c   1.000
_cell.angle_alpha   90.00
_cell.angle_beta   90.00
_cell.angle_gamma   90.00
#
_symmetry.space_group_name_H-M   'P 1'
#
loop_
_entity.id
_entity.type
_entity.pdbx_description
1 polymer ?
#
loop_
_entity_poly.entity_id
_entity_poly.type
_entity_poly.pdbx_seq_one_letter_code
_entity_poly.pdbx_strand_id
1 'polypeptide(L)'
;MVFIDLEKAYDSVSRHVIWDNLERKKENHVTIGDQEVPKTTKFKYLRSFVQNNGNIDCDVAHRVQASWNRWRAATSILYDKRFLEKLKGKFYKVAIRPAMMYGSDCWPVKKIQAR
;
A
#
# COMPACT_ATOMS: atom_id res chain seq x y z
N MET A 1 5.17 -13.17 -8.54
CA MET A 1 3.92 -13.12 -7.74
C MET A 1 2.85 -12.50 -8.62
N VAL A 2 1.71 -13.18 -8.82
CA VAL A 2 0.60 -12.66 -9.65
C VAL A 2 -0.35 -11.90 -8.74
N PHE A 3 -0.58 -10.62 -9.03
CA PHE A 3 -1.60 -9.83 -8.35
C PHE A 3 -2.87 -9.86 -9.18
N ILE A 4 -3.89 -10.49 -8.62
CA ILE A 4 -5.26 -10.45 -9.10
C ILE A 4 -5.90 -9.26 -8.40
N ASP A 5 -6.70 -8.47 -9.13
CA ASP A 5 -7.53 -7.44 -8.52
C ASP A 5 -8.61 -8.12 -7.66
N LEU A 6 -8.30 -8.31 -6.37
CA LEU A 6 -9.19 -9.00 -5.44
C LEU A 6 -10.49 -8.22 -5.20
N GLU A 7 -10.52 -6.89 -5.32
CA GLU A 7 -11.77 -6.13 -5.19
C GLU A 7 -12.74 -6.51 -6.32
N LYS A 8 -12.25 -6.59 -7.56
CA LYS A 8 -13.06 -7.05 -8.68
C LYS A 8 -13.42 -8.53 -8.60
N ALA A 9 -12.48 -9.37 -8.17
CA ALA A 9 -12.69 -10.81 -8.12
C ALA A 9 -13.64 -11.27 -7.00
N TYR A 10 -13.59 -10.65 -5.81
CA TYR A 10 -14.42 -11.07 -4.68
C TYR A 10 -15.88 -10.65 -4.80
N ASP A 11 -16.14 -9.49 -5.41
CA ASP A 11 -17.49 -8.97 -5.61
C ASP A 11 -18.25 -9.69 -6.74
N SER A 12 -17.53 -10.26 -7.71
CA SER A 12 -18.14 -10.89 -8.88
C SER A 12 -18.25 -12.41 -8.78
N VAL A 13 -17.52 -13.07 -7.87
CA VAL A 13 -17.28 -14.52 -7.96
C VAL A 13 -17.32 -15.19 -6.58
N SER A 14 -17.97 -16.35 -6.53
CA SER A 14 -17.99 -17.23 -5.36
C SER A 14 -16.58 -17.63 -4.89
N ARG A 15 -16.35 -17.49 -3.58
CA ARG A 15 -15.06 -17.73 -2.91
C ARG A 15 -14.49 -19.13 -3.15
N HIS A 16 -15.35 -20.13 -3.32
CA HIS A 16 -14.93 -21.52 -3.56
C HIS A 16 -14.18 -21.66 -4.89
N VAL A 17 -14.63 -20.96 -5.94
CA VAL A 17 -14.02 -20.99 -7.27
C VAL A 17 -12.65 -20.31 -7.28
N ILE A 18 -12.51 -19.25 -6.48
CA ILE A 18 -11.23 -18.55 -6.29
C ILE A 18 -10.21 -19.46 -5.60
N TRP A 19 -10.65 -20.19 -4.57
CA TRP A 19 -9.79 -21.13 -3.84
C TRP A 19 -9.39 -22.38 -4.65
N ASP A 20 -10.33 -23.00 -5.38
CA ASP A 20 -9.98 -24.12 -6.26
C ASP A 20 -8.95 -23.73 -7.33
N ASN A 21 -9.07 -22.53 -7.91
CA ASN A 21 -8.11 -22.03 -8.90
C ASN A 21 -6.74 -21.70 -8.29
N LEU A 22 -6.70 -21.22 -7.05
CA LEU A 22 -5.44 -20.94 -6.36
C LEU A 22 -4.69 -22.23 -5.98
N GLU A 23 -5.40 -23.29 -5.64
CA GLU A 23 -4.84 -24.60 -5.28
C GLU A 23 -4.30 -25.36 -6.51
N ARG A 24 -4.92 -25.19 -7.69
CA ARG A 24 -4.54 -25.86 -8.95
C ARG A 24 -3.25 -25.33 -9.61
N LYS A 25 -2.38 -24.66 -8.84
CA LYS A 25 -1.12 -23.99 -9.24
C LYS A 25 -0.37 -24.68 -10.39
N LYS A 26 -0.48 -24.11 -11.61
CA LYS A 26 0.54 -24.24 -12.66
C LYS A 26 0.46 -23.22 -13.79
N GLU A 27 -0.68 -22.55 -13.99
CA GLU A 27 -0.82 -21.60 -15.09
C GLU A 27 -0.76 -20.15 -14.63
N ASN A 28 -0.07 -19.35 -15.43
CA ASN A 28 0.04 -17.91 -15.22
C ASN A 28 -1.29 -17.19 -15.40
N HIS A 29 -2.36 -17.85 -15.85
CA HIS A 29 -3.65 -17.24 -16.18
C HIS A 29 -4.71 -17.66 -15.17
N VAL A 30 -5.34 -16.68 -14.54
CA VAL A 30 -6.47 -16.92 -13.64
C VAL A 30 -7.72 -16.57 -14.41
N THR A 31 -8.41 -17.62 -14.87
CA THR A 31 -9.77 -17.51 -15.37
C THR A 31 -10.73 -17.61 -14.21
N ILE A 32 -11.73 -16.75 -14.20
CA ILE A 32 -12.84 -16.88 -13.28
C ILE A 32 -14.12 -17.06 -14.08
N GLY A 33 -14.68 -18.28 -14.05
CA GLY A 33 -15.64 -18.71 -15.06
C GLY A 33 -15.00 -18.75 -16.45
N ASP A 34 -15.68 -18.17 -17.45
CA ASP A 34 -15.18 -18.02 -18.84
C ASP A 34 -14.40 -16.72 -19.08
N GLN A 35 -14.26 -15.85 -18.07
CA GLN A 35 -13.60 -14.56 -18.21
C GLN A 35 -12.19 -14.57 -17.62
N GLU A 36 -11.22 -14.08 -18.40
CA GLU A 36 -9.85 -13.90 -17.94
C GLU A 36 -9.72 -12.63 -17.08
N VAL A 37 -9.17 -12.76 -15.87
CA VAL A 37 -9.01 -11.61 -14.97
C VAL A 37 -7.75 -10.82 -15.34
N PRO A 38 -7.87 -9.49 -15.53
CA PRO A 38 -6.71 -8.67 -15.86
C PRO A 38 -5.69 -8.70 -14.72
N LYS A 39 -4.45 -9.02 -15.07
CA LYS A 39 -3.31 -8.98 -14.15
C LYS A 39 -2.89 -7.53 -13.94
N THR A 40 -2.71 -7.14 -12.69
CA THR A 40 -2.12 -5.85 -12.37
C THR A 40 -0.66 -6.00 -11.94
N THR A 41 0.17 -5.02 -12.29
CA THR A 41 1.56 -4.92 -11.82
C THR A 41 1.63 -4.37 -10.40
N LYS A 42 0.60 -3.61 -9.99
CA LYS A 42 0.50 -2.91 -8.70
C LYS A 42 -0.86 -3.21 -8.07
N PHE A 43 -0.85 -3.68 -6.83
CA PHE A 43 -2.04 -4.00 -6.07
C PHE A 43 -2.07 -3.21 -4.77
N LYS A 44 -3.24 -2.70 -4.40
CA LYS A 44 -3.43 -1.99 -3.13
C LYS A 44 -3.96 -2.95 -2.09
N TYR A 45 -3.22 -3.16 -1.01
CA TYR A 45 -3.61 -4.03 0.09
C TYR A 45 -3.38 -3.33 1.43
N LEU A 46 -4.40 -3.27 2.29
CA LEU A 46 -4.32 -2.61 3.61
C LEU A 46 -3.70 -1.20 3.56
N ARG A 47 -4.05 -0.43 2.51
CA ARG A 47 -3.51 0.91 2.21
C ARG A 47 -2.02 0.95 1.82
N SER A 48 -1.34 -0.19 1.69
CA SER A 48 -0.02 -0.29 1.08
C SER A 48 -0.11 -0.73 -0.38
N PHE A 49 0.93 -0.43 -1.16
CA PHE A 49 1.06 -0.93 -2.52
C PHE A 49 2.06 -2.08 -2.60
N VAL A 50 1.62 -3.19 -3.18
CA VAL A 50 2.46 -4.36 -3.45
C VAL A 50 2.67 -4.47 -4.95
N GLN A 51 3.93 -4.62 -5.37
CA GLN A 51 4.31 -4.73 -6.78
C GLN A 51 4.81 -6.14 -7.12
N ASN A 52 4.49 -6.62 -8.32
CA ASN A 52 4.87 -7.97 -8.79
C ASN A 52 6.40 -8.18 -8.91
N ASN A 53 7.13 -7.09 -9.11
CA ASN A 53 8.59 -7.02 -9.21
C ASN A 53 9.29 -6.91 -7.83
N GLY A 54 8.53 -6.88 -6.72
CA GLY A 54 9.05 -6.70 -5.38
C GLY A 54 9.61 -5.30 -5.09
N ASN A 55 9.33 -4.31 -5.93
CA ASN A 55 9.74 -2.93 -5.70
C ASN A 55 8.82 -2.25 -4.68
N ILE A 56 9.39 -1.37 -3.85
CA ILE A 56 8.70 -0.59 -2.82
C ILE A 56 8.40 0.85 -3.26
N ASP A 57 8.94 1.34 -4.38
CA ASP A 57 8.83 2.75 -4.79
C ASP A 57 7.39 3.28 -4.81
N CYS A 58 6.44 2.46 -5.29
CA CYS A 58 5.03 2.84 -5.31
C CYS A 58 4.42 2.99 -3.92
N ASP A 59 4.83 2.16 -2.96
CA ASP A 59 4.38 2.26 -1.57
C ASP A 59 5.02 3.46 -0.88
N VAL A 60 6.33 3.64 -1.07
CA VAL A 60 7.09 4.79 -0.55
C VAL A 60 6.47 6.10 -1.03
N ALA A 61 6.25 6.25 -2.34
CA ALA A 61 5.64 7.45 -2.91
C ALA A 61 4.24 7.72 -2.33
N HIS A 62 3.43 6.67 -2.17
CA HIS A 62 2.11 6.78 -1.57
C HIS A 62 2.17 7.21 -0.09
N ARG A 63 3.09 6.67 0.70
CA ARG A 63 3.29 7.04 2.12
C ARG A 63 3.80 8.46 2.29
N VAL A 64 4.74 8.88 1.44
CA VAL A 64 5.23 10.26 1.38
C VAL A 64 4.08 11.21 1.05
N GLN A 65 3.25 10.88 0.05
CA GLN A 65 2.09 11.69 -0.29
C GLN A 65 1.05 11.75 0.84
N ALA A 66 0.79 10.64 1.51
CA ALA A 66 -0.13 10.59 2.66
C ALA A 66 0.39 11.46 3.82
N SER A 67 1.67 11.37 4.14
CA SER A 67 2.35 12.21 5.13
C SER A 67 2.27 13.69 4.77
N TRP A 68 2.55 14.03 3.50
CA TRP A 68 2.48 15.40 3.00
C TRP A 68 1.07 15.98 3.10
N ASN A 69 0.04 15.19 2.80
CA ASN A 69 -1.35 15.63 2.94
C ASN A 69 -1.72 15.91 4.41
N ARG A 70 -1.21 15.11 5.36
CA ARG A 70 -1.38 15.38 6.81
C ARG A 70 -0.65 16.64 7.24
N TRP A 71 0.57 16.87 6.76
CA TRP A 71 1.32 18.09 7.00
C TRP A 71 0.58 19.33 6.47
N ARG A 72 0.12 19.27 5.20
CA ARG A 72 -0.62 20.38 4.56
C ARG A 72 -1.89 20.74 5.33
N ALA A 73 -2.66 19.74 5.76
CA ALA A 73 -3.88 19.96 6.54
C ALA A 73 -3.63 20.70 7.86
N ALA A 74 -2.44 20.59 8.45
CA ALA A 74 -2.08 21.24 9.71
C ALA A 74 -1.15 22.45 9.54
N THR A 75 -0.86 22.87 8.31
CA THR A 75 0.10 23.94 8.04
C THR A 75 -0.30 25.25 8.73
N SER A 76 -1.59 25.59 8.77
CA SER A 76 -2.07 26.78 9.51
C SER A 76 -1.71 26.75 11.00
N ILE A 77 -1.91 25.60 11.66
CA ILE A 77 -1.58 25.40 13.09
C ILE A 77 -0.06 25.36 13.32
N LEU A 78 0.68 24.76 12.38
CA LEU A 78 2.13 24.61 12.47
C LEU A 78 2.87 25.92 12.24
N TYR A 79 2.37 26.80 11.37
CA TYR A 79 2.99 28.10 11.09
C TYR A 79 2.48 29.23 11.99
N ASP A 80 1.37 29.04 12.69
CA ASP A 80 0.89 30.01 13.66
C ASP A 80 1.85 30.08 14.88
N LYS A 81 2.27 31.31 15.19
CA LYS A 81 3.17 31.64 16.30
C LYS A 81 2.50 31.47 17.67
N ARG A 82 1.17 31.41 17.71
CA ARG A 82 0.38 31.21 18.94
C ARG A 82 0.52 29.81 19.51
N PHE A 83 0.93 28.83 18.70
CA PHE A 83 1.08 27.44 19.15
C PHE A 83 2.49 27.14 19.67
N LEU A 84 2.54 26.52 20.84
CA LEU A 84 3.76 26.03 21.47
C LEU A 84 4.51 25.05 20.55
N GLU A 85 5.84 25.19 20.47
CA GLU A 85 6.70 24.29 19.70
C GLU A 85 6.56 22.82 20.13
N LYS A 86 6.35 22.58 21.43
CA LYS A 86 6.07 21.24 21.98
C LYS A 86 4.84 20.59 21.33
N LEU A 87 3.81 21.38 21.00
CA LEU A 87 2.61 20.87 20.34
C LEU A 87 2.90 20.49 18.88
N LYS A 88 3.69 21.31 18.17
CA LYS A 88 4.13 21.04 16.79
C LYS A 88 4.92 19.73 16.71
N GLY A 89 5.82 19.51 17.68
CA GLY A 89 6.55 18.26 17.82
C GLY A 89 5.67 17.05 18.11
N LYS A 90 4.64 17.19 18.96
CA LYS A 90 3.64 16.13 19.21
C LYS A 90 2.83 15.82 17.95
N PHE A 91 2.41 16.84 17.20
CA PHE A 91 1.66 16.66 15.96
C PHE A 91 2.46 15.83 14.94
N TYR A 92 3.74 16.16 14.75
CA TYR A 92 4.62 15.37 13.89
C TYR A 92 4.66 13.90 14.32
N LYS A 93 4.88 13.64 15.62
CA LYS A 93 4.99 12.26 16.16
C LYS A 93 3.70 11.46 16.01
N VAL A 94 2.54 12.10 16.14
CA VAL A 94 1.24 11.41 16.20
C VAL A 94 0.54 11.32 14.85
N ALA A 95 0.63 12.34 14.00
CA ALA A 95 -0.13 12.40 12.74
C ALA A 95 0.72 12.13 11.50
N ILE A 96 1.96 12.63 11.49
CA ILE A 96 2.81 12.66 10.28
C ILE A 96 3.70 11.42 10.22
N ARG A 97 4.44 11.16 11.30
CA ARG A 97 5.36 10.01 11.40
C ARG A 97 4.65 8.68 11.13
N PRO A 98 3.46 8.37 11.71
CA PRO A 98 2.81 7.08 11.44
C PRO A 98 2.31 6.97 9.99
N ALA A 99 1.85 8.07 9.38
CA ALA A 99 1.42 8.05 7.97
C ALA A 99 2.59 7.75 7.02
N MET A 100 3.77 8.27 7.34
CA MET A 100 4.99 8.08 6.56
C MET A 100 5.62 6.70 6.78
N MET A 101 5.63 6.20 8.02
CA MET A 101 6.35 4.99 8.42
C MET A 101 5.51 3.70 8.33
N TYR A 102 4.20 3.79 8.13
CA TYR A 102 3.38 2.58 8.09
C TYR A 102 3.85 1.63 6.98
N GLY A 103 4.11 0.37 7.36
CA GLY A 103 4.55 -0.68 6.45
C GLY A 103 6.05 -0.71 6.18
N SER A 104 6.85 0.22 6.73
CA SER A 104 8.30 0.25 6.50
C SER A 104 9.03 -0.98 7.03
N ASP A 105 8.55 -1.54 8.13
CA ASP A 105 9.16 -2.71 8.78
C ASP A 105 9.01 -3.98 7.94
N CYS A 106 8.07 -3.98 6.98
CA CYS A 106 7.79 -5.10 6.08
C CYS A 106 8.35 -4.87 4.67
N TRP A 107 9.11 -3.81 4.42
CA TRP A 107 9.67 -3.55 3.11
C TRP A 107 10.81 -4.53 2.79
N PRO A 108 10.79 -5.19 1.61
CA PRO A 108 11.90 -6.02 1.18
C PRO A 108 13.14 -5.16 0.92
N VAL A 109 14.18 -5.33 1.72
CA VAL A 109 15.49 -4.68 1.50
C VAL A 109 16.25 -5.46 0.42
N LYS A 110 16.60 -4.80 -0.69
CA LYS A 110 17.46 -5.42 -1.70
C LYS A 110 18.89 -5.50 -1.17
N LYS A 111 19.68 -6.51 -1.56
CA LYS A 111 21.09 -6.66 -1.16
C LYS A 111 21.97 -5.44 -1.48
N ILE A 112 21.57 -4.63 -2.45
CA ILE A 112 22.25 -3.37 -2.82
C ILE A 112 22.05 -2.27 -1.74
N GLN A 113 20.99 -2.39 -0.95
CA GLN A 113 20.58 -1.40 0.07
C GLN A 113 20.90 -1.87 1.50
N ALA A 114 21.19 -3.16 1.70
CA ALA A 114 21.71 -3.68 2.96
C ALA A 114 23.23 -3.39 3.00
N ARG A 115 23.61 -2.34 3.72
CA ARG A 115 25.00 -1.92 3.90
C ARG A 115 25.71 -2.74 4.97
#